data_AF-A0A9D2ASD2-F1
#
_entry.id   AF-A0A9D2ASD2-F1
#
_cell.length_a   1.000
_cell.length_b   1.000
_cell.length_c   1.000
_cell.angle_alpha   90.00
_cell.angle_beta   90.00
_cell.angle_gamma   90.00
#
_symmetry.space_group_name_H-M   'P 1'
#
loop_
_entity.id
_entity.type
_entity.pdbx_description
1 polymer ?
#
loop_
_entity_poly.entity_id
_entity_poly.type
_entity_poly.pdbx_seq_one_letter_code
_entity_poly.pdbx_strand_id
1 'polypeptide(L)' 'METDVFSLSEIQRRLREAIRQSHAKQKDIAAAIGVSDKTVSAYMHKNVFPALDTFARLCNYLGVPADEILGLRL' A
#
# COMPACT_ATOMS: atom_id res chain seq x y z
N MET A 1 3.51 24.05 8.13
CA MET A 1 4.38 23.42 7.13
C MET A 1 3.47 22.76 6.12
N GLU A 2 3.62 23.12 4.85
CA GLU A 2 2.87 22.52 3.76
C GLU A 2 3.32 21.06 3.62
N THR A 3 2.42 20.10 3.88
CA THR A 3 2.73 18.68 3.74
C THR A 3 2.83 18.34 2.27
N ASP A 4 4.04 18.01 1.83
CA ASP A 4 4.28 17.49 0.49
C ASP A 4 3.53 16.17 0.29
N VAL A 5 2.47 16.23 -0.51
CA VAL A 5 1.55 15.12 -0.78
C VAL A 5 2.20 13.94 -1.49
N PHE A 6 3.37 14.16 -2.10
CA PHE A 6 4.17 13.16 -2.81
C PHE A 6 5.31 12.60 -1.97
N SER A 7 5.48 13.06 -0.73
CA SER A 7 6.51 12.55 0.17
C SER A 7 6.31 11.06 0.48
N LEU A 8 7.42 10.32 0.63
CA LEU A 8 7.38 8.88 0.96
C LEU A 8 6.59 8.60 2.24
N SER A 9 6.68 9.47 3.25
CA SER A 9 5.93 9.35 4.50
C SER A 9 4.41 9.40 4.29
N GLU A 10 3.96 10.26 3.37
CA GLU A 10 2.55 10.46 3.10
C GLU A 10 2.00 9.32 2.22
N ILE A 11 2.75 8.90 1.20
CA ILE A 11 2.42 7.70 0.40
C ILE A 11 2.35 6.47 1.31
N GLN A 12 3.29 6.32 2.24
CA GLN A 12 3.28 5.22 3.20
C GLN A 12 2.07 5.26 4.13
N ARG A 13 1.66 6.45 4.59
CA ARG A 13 0.46 6.62 5.41
C ARG A 13 -0.77 6.10 4.67
N ARG A 14 -0.99 6.55 3.44
CA ARG A 14 -2.13 6.13 2.60
C ARG A 14 -2.09 4.64 2.24
N LEU A 15 -0.92 4.11 1.91
CA LEU A 15 -0.74 2.67 1.67
C LEU A 15 -1.19 1.83 2.87
N ARG A 16 -0.79 2.22 4.08
CA ARG A 16 -1.18 1.53 5.32
C ARG A 16 -2.67 1.68 5.62
N GLU A 17 -3.25 2.82 5.31
CA GLU A 17 -4.69 3.06 5.45
C GLU A 17 -5.50 2.18 4.50
N ALA A 18 -5.13 2.12 3.22
CA ALA A 18 -5.76 1.25 2.23
C ALA A 18 -5.74 -0.22 2.67
N ILE A 19 -4.59 -0.71 3.16
CA ILE A 19 -4.48 -2.07 3.70
C ILE A 19 -5.38 -2.27 4.92
N ARG A 20 -5.43 -1.33 5.87
CA ARG A 20 -6.27 -1.43 7.08
C ARG A 20 -7.76 -1.43 6.75
N GLN A 21 -8.18 -0.57 5.84
CA GLN A 21 -9.59 -0.39 5.46
C GLN A 21 -10.13 -1.56 4.63
N SER A 22 -9.25 -2.35 4.00
CA SER A 22 -9.68 -3.56 3.29
C SER A 22 -10.27 -4.65 4.19
N HIS A 23 -10.00 -4.61 5.49
CA HIS A 23 -10.33 -5.68 6.45
C HIS A 23 -9.80 -7.08 6.07
N ALA A 24 -8.94 -7.18 5.06
CA ALA A 24 -8.34 -8.44 4.60
C ALA A 24 -7.24 -8.90 5.57
N LYS A 25 -7.06 -10.22 5.70
CA LYS A 25 -5.93 -10.76 6.47
C LYS A 25 -4.65 -10.57 5.67
N GLN A 26 -3.54 -10.29 6.35
CA GLN A 26 -2.25 -10.08 5.69
C GLN A 26 -1.82 -11.27 4.82
N LYS A 27 -2.14 -12.51 5.23
CA LYS A 27 -1.88 -13.72 4.45
C LYS A 27 -2.63 -13.76 3.11
N ASP A 28 -3.84 -13.21 3.06
CA ASP A 28 -4.68 -13.23 1.85
C ASP A 28 -4.17 -12.18 0.87
N ILE A 29 -3.79 -11.00 1.39
CA ILE A 29 -3.07 -9.96 0.63
C ILE A 29 -1.76 -10.52 0.07
N ALA A 30 -0.96 -11.17 0.90
CA ALA A 30 0.35 -11.70 0.53
C ALA A 30 0.25 -12.70 -0.63
N ALA A 31 -0.70 -13.64 -0.54
CA ALA A 31 -1.00 -14.60 -1.59
C ALA A 31 -1.43 -13.91 -2.90
N ALA A 32 -2.29 -12.91 -2.83
CA ALA A 32 -2.79 -12.20 -4.02
C ALA A 32 -1.72 -11.38 -4.75
N ILE A 33 -0.76 -10.80 -4.02
CA ILE A 33 0.28 -9.94 -4.62
C ILE A 33 1.60 -10.66 -4.86
N GLY A 34 1.71 -11.94 -4.47
CA GLY A 34 2.85 -12.81 -4.73
C GLY A 34 4.05 -12.56 -3.79
N VAL A 35 3.80 -12.25 -2.52
CA VAL A 35 4.84 -12.00 -1.51
C VAL A 35 4.58 -12.81 -0.23
N SER A 36 5.49 -12.71 0.74
CA SER A 36 5.29 -13.32 2.06
C SER A 36 4.43 -12.45 2.99
N ASP A 37 3.76 -13.06 3.95
CA ASP A 37 3.01 -12.38 5.03
C ASP A 37 3.91 -11.38 5.79
N LYS A 38 5.19 -11.73 5.99
CA LYS A 38 6.19 -10.85 6.61
C LYS A 38 6.45 -9.60 5.78
N THR A 39 6.37 -9.70 4.46
CA THR A 39 6.53 -8.57 3.55
C THR A 39 5.36 -7.59 3.70
N VAL A 40 4.12 -8.10 3.76
CA VAL A 40 2.93 -7.26 4.01
C VAL A 40 3.00 -6.61 5.40
N SER A 41 3.42 -7.37 6.42
CA SER A 41 3.67 -6.82 7.76
C SER A 41 4.74 -5.71 7.75
N ALA A 42 5.79 -5.84 6.93
CA ALA A 42 6.81 -4.81 6.78
C ALA A 42 6.25 -3.53 6.16
N TYR A 43 5.34 -3.60 5.18
CA TYR A 43 4.65 -2.41 4.66
C TYR A 43 3.86 -1.69 5.77
N MET A 44 3.25 -2.46 6.67
CA MET A 44 2.42 -1.95 7.76
C MET A 44 3.18 -1.29 8.90
N HIS A 45 4.38 -1.77 9.20
CA HIS A 45 5.08 -1.43 10.44
C HIS A 45 6.51 -0.91 10.25
N LYS A 46 7.07 -1.02 9.03
CA LYS A 46 8.45 -0.62 8.71
C LYS A 46 8.47 0.36 7.55
N ASN A 47 9.64 0.94 7.29
CA ASN A 47 9.84 1.81 6.13
C ASN A 47 10.13 1.00 4.85
N VAL A 48 9.23 0.09 4.50
CA VAL A 48 9.35 -0.81 3.34
C VAL A 48 8.18 -0.54 2.41
N PHE A 49 8.46 -0.47 1.11
CA PHE A 49 7.47 -0.24 0.07
C PHE A 49 7.41 -1.44 -0.89
N PRO A 50 6.24 -1.73 -1.47
CA PRO A 50 6.14 -2.68 -2.57
C PRO A 50 6.90 -2.19 -3.80
N ALA A 51 7.48 -3.12 -4.56
CA ALA A 51 7.90 -2.83 -5.93
C ALA A 51 6.68 -2.44 -6.79
N LEU A 52 6.88 -1.73 -7.90
CA LEU A 52 5.78 -1.16 -8.69
C LEU A 52 4.78 -2.21 -9.19
N ASP A 53 5.25 -3.39 -9.60
CA ASP A 53 4.41 -4.50 -10.02
C ASP A 53 3.59 -5.09 -8.87
N THR A 54 4.21 -5.22 -7.69
CA THR A 54 3.56 -5.67 -6.45
C THR A 54 2.55 -4.63 -5.96
N PHE A 55 2.86 -3.34 -6.10
CA PHE A 55 1.97 -2.24 -5.78
C PHE A 55 0.75 -2.24 -6.68
N ALA A 56 0.91 -2.46 -7.98
CA ALA A 56 -0.19 -2.57 -8.92
C ALA A 56 -1.12 -3.75 -8.57
N ARG A 57 -0.55 -4.93 -8.27
CA ARG A 57 -1.31 -6.09 -7.78
C ARG A 57 -2.05 -5.79 -6.48
N LEU A 58 -1.41 -5.07 -5.56
CA LEU A 58 -2.03 -4.67 -4.30
C LEU A 58 -3.22 -3.73 -4.54
N CYS A 59 -3.07 -2.69 -5.35
CA CYS A 59 -4.16 -1.79 -5.72
C CYS A 59 -5.35 -2.55 -6.29
N ASN A 60 -5.08 -3.46 -7.25
CA ASN A 60 -6.10 -4.31 -7.85
C ASN A 60 -6.80 -5.22 -6.83
N TYR A 61 -6.06 -5.83 -5.90
CA TYR A 61 -6.64 -6.68 -4.86
C TYR A 61 -7.50 -5.89 -3.86
N LEU A 62 -7.04 -4.70 -3.46
CA LEU A 62 -7.74 -3.86 -2.48
C LEU A 62 -8.93 -3.09 -3.10
N GLY A 63 -9.01 -3.01 -4.44
CA GLY A 63 -9.99 -2.16 -5.13
C GLY A 63 -9.74 -0.67 -4.92
N VAL A 64 -8.49 -0.28 -4.62
CA VAL A 64 -8.08 1.10 -4.37
C VAL A 64 -7.25 1.58 -5.56
N PRO A 65 -7.60 2.71 -6.21
CA PRO A 65 -6.88 3.17 -7.37
C PRO A 65 -5.51 3.78 -6.94
N ALA A 66 -4.50 3.63 -7.79
CA ALA A 66 -3.11 3.94 -7.44
C ALA A 66 -2.87 5.43 -7.16
N ASP A 67 -3.61 6.30 -7.84
CA ASP A 67 -3.63 7.75 -7.65
C ASP A 67 -4.03 8.16 -6.23
N GLU A 68 -4.97 7.46 -5.60
CA GLU A 68 -5.37 7.73 -4.22
C GLU A 68 -4.19 7.52 -3.25
N ILE A 69 -3.47 6.40 -3.41
CA ILE A 69 -2.31 6.09 -2.56
C ILE A 69 -1.13 7.01 -2.88
N LEU A 70 -0.86 7.27 -4.16
CA LEU A 70 0.25 8.11 -4.63
C LEU A 70 -0.01 9.61 -4.44
N GLY A 71 -1.27 10.03 -4.21
CA GLY A 71 -1.66 11.43 -4.04
C GLY A 71 -1.80 12.20 -5.35
N LEU A 72 -2.02 11.48 -6.45
CA LEU A 72 -2.29 12.09 -7.75
C LEU A 72 -3.74 12.58 -7.77
N ARG A 73 -4.01 13.63 -8.55
CA ARG A 73 -5.38 14.06 -8.86
C ARG A 73 -5.64 13.69 -10.32
N LEU A 74 -6.39 12.62 -10.53
CA LEU A 74 -6.84 12.16 -11.84
C LEU A 74 -8.36 12.29 -11.96
#